data_AF-A0A7J3U6K4-F1
#
_entry.id   AF-A0A7J3U6K4-F1
#
_cell.length_a   1.000
_cell.length_b   1.000
_cell.length_c   1.000
_cell.angle_alpha   90.00
_cell.angle_beta   90.00
_cell.angle_gamma   90.00
#
_symmetry.space_group_name_H-M   'P 1'
#
loop_
_entity.id
_entity.type
_entity.pdbx_description
1 polymer ?
#
loop_
_entity_poly.entity_id
_entity_poly.type
_entity_poly.pdbx_seq_one_letter_code
_entity_poly.pdbx_strand_id
1 'polypeptide(L)'
;MCASSAVRRYEWYRHHAWAGLGFLSILIALRYVFFLPNWFFVPVLIILIVYVAVALVGTYRYSGEFLKQDKGREKVVVSANGKADFKAEKTHLKLEKKRLKAAYKIEKKAGKKK
;
A
#
# COMPACT_ATOMS: atom_id res chain seq x y z
N MET A 1 11.19 14.94 -7.00
CA MET A 1 11.82 13.72 -6.45
C MET A 1 11.62 12.58 -7.45
N CYS A 2 12.63 12.22 -8.25
CA CYS A 2 12.49 11.16 -9.25
C CYS A 2 12.54 9.80 -8.54
N ALA A 3 11.44 9.05 -8.54
CA ALA A 3 11.50 7.63 -8.22
C ALA A 3 12.49 6.98 -9.19
N SER A 4 13.48 6.26 -8.64
CA SER A 4 14.38 5.42 -9.44
C SER A 4 13.54 4.55 -10.35
N SER A 5 13.91 4.48 -11.63
CA SER A 5 13.16 3.78 -12.68
C SER A 5 12.82 2.33 -12.32
N ALA A 6 13.62 1.69 -11.45
CA ALA A 6 13.41 0.32 -10.97
C ALA A 6 12.18 0.19 -10.05
N VAL A 7 11.99 1.13 -9.11
CA VAL A 7 10.82 1.13 -8.19
C VAL A 7 9.53 1.33 -8.98
N ARG A 8 9.54 2.30 -9.91
CA ARG A 8 8.38 2.58 -10.75
C ARG A 8 8.01 1.39 -11.62
N ARG A 9 9.00 0.67 -12.16
CA ARG A 9 8.78 -0.56 -12.94
C ARG A 9 8.21 -1.68 -12.07
N TYR A 10 8.75 -1.89 -10.87
CA TYR A 10 8.26 -2.92 -9.95
C TYR A 10 6.79 -2.70 -9.55
N GLU A 11 6.42 -1.48 -9.15
CA GLU A 11 5.03 -1.15 -8.80
C GLU A 11 4.07 -1.36 -9.97
N TRP A 12 4.51 -1.03 -11.19
CA TRP A 12 3.74 -1.21 -12.41
C TRP A 12 3.51 -2.70 -12.71
N TYR A 13 4.57 -3.53 -12.68
CA TYR A 13 4.45 -4.98 -12.85
C TYR A 13 3.60 -5.62 -11.74
N ARG A 14 3.71 -5.16 -10.49
CA ARG A 14 2.91 -5.67 -9.37
C ARG A 14 1.43 -5.37 -9.57
N HIS A 15 1.09 -4.13 -9.96
CA HIS A 15 -0.27 -3.76 -10.30
C HIS A 15 -0.81 -4.57 -11.48
N HIS A 16 0.00 -4.80 -12.51
CA HIS A 16 -0.40 -5.58 -13.69
C HIS A 16 -0.62 -7.06 -13.34
N ALA A 17 0.21 -7.64 -12.46
CA ALA A 17 0.04 -9.00 -11.98
C ALA A 17 -1.26 -9.16 -11.17
N TRP A 18 -1.54 -8.22 -10.24
CA TRP A 18 -2.74 -8.27 -9.41
C TRP A 18 -4.02 -7.99 -10.22
N ALA A 19 -3.99 -6.98 -11.10
CA ALA A 19 -5.12 -6.68 -11.98
C ALA A 19 -5.38 -7.83 -12.96
N GLY A 20 -4.33 -8.43 -13.52
CA GLY A 20 -4.43 -9.58 -14.42
C GLY A 20 -5.01 -10.83 -13.75
N LEU A 21 -4.66 -11.09 -12.48
CA LEU A 21 -5.28 -12.14 -11.66
C LEU A 21 -6.78 -11.89 -11.45
N GLY A 22 -7.16 -10.64 -11.16
CA GLY A 22 -8.57 -10.24 -11.04
C GLY A 22 -9.34 -10.44 -12.35
N PHE A 23 -8.78 -9.98 -13.47
CA PHE A 23 -9.37 -10.18 -14.79
C PHE A 23 -9.49 -11.66 -15.17
N LEU A 24 -8.49 -12.48 -14.83
CA LEU A 24 -8.52 -13.92 -15.07
C LEU A 24 -9.68 -14.58 -14.30
N SER A 25 -9.86 -14.21 -13.03
CA SER A 25 -10.97 -14.70 -12.20
C SER A 25 -12.32 -14.31 -12.81
N ILE A 26 -12.50 -13.05 -13.21
CA ILE A 26 -13.73 -12.55 -13.82
C ILE A 26 -14.00 -13.26 -15.16
N LEU A 27 -12.99 -13.43 -15.99
CA LEU A 27 -13.12 -14.07 -17.31
C LEU A 27 -13.55 -15.54 -17.19
N ILE A 28 -13.01 -16.26 -16.20
CA ILE A 28 -13.43 -17.61 -15.87
C ILE A 28 -14.88 -17.61 -15.35
N ALA A 29 -15.23 -16.73 -14.42
CA ALA A 29 -16.60 -16.61 -13.92
C ALA A 29 -17.60 -16.32 -15.05
N LEU A 30 -17.23 -15.44 -15.99
CA LEU A 30 -18.06 -15.12 -17.15
C LEU A 30 -18.29 -16.33 -18.06
N ARG A 31 -17.31 -17.23 -18.18
CA ARG A 31 -17.46 -18.50 -18.92
C ARG A 31 -18.43 -19.49 -18.26
N TYR A 32 -18.57 -19.43 -16.95
CA TYR A 32 -19.56 -20.22 -16.22
C TYR A 32 -20.97 -19.66 -16.37
N VAL A 33 -21.11 -18.33 -16.41
CA VAL A 33 -22.42 -17.66 -16.54
C VAL A 33 -22.91 -17.64 -17.99
N PHE A 34 -22.01 -17.48 -18.96
CA PHE A 34 -22.33 -17.39 -20.39
C PHE A 34 -21.71 -18.52 -21.20
N PHE A 35 -22.48 -19.07 -22.15
CA PHE A 35 -22.00 -20.10 -23.07
C PHE A 35 -21.18 -19.47 -24.20
N LEU A 36 -19.93 -19.10 -23.89
CA LEU A 36 -18.99 -18.58 -24.90
C LEU A 36 -18.41 -19.73 -25.76
N PRO A 37 -18.36 -19.57 -27.10
CA PRO A 37 -17.73 -20.54 -27.98
C PRO A 37 -16.25 -20.75 -27.64
N ASN A 38 -15.82 -22.01 -27.54
CA ASN A 38 -14.45 -22.35 -27.14
C ASN A 38 -13.39 -21.75 -28.07
N TRP A 39 -13.69 -21.62 -29.37
CA TRP A 39 -12.77 -21.06 -30.36
C TRP A 39 -12.42 -19.60 -30.11
N PHE A 40 -13.30 -18.84 -29.45
CA PHE A 40 -13.02 -17.46 -29.04
C PHE A 40 -12.45 -17.38 -27.63
N PHE A 41 -12.96 -18.20 -26.71
CA PHE A 41 -12.57 -18.13 -25.30
C PHE A 41 -11.14 -18.61 -25.05
N VAL A 42 -10.73 -19.73 -25.66
CA VAL A 42 -9.42 -20.34 -25.46
C VAL A 42 -8.26 -19.41 -25.84
N PRO A 43 -8.22 -18.76 -27.01
CA PRO A 43 -7.11 -17.87 -27.35
C PRO A 43 -7.03 -16.66 -26.41
N VAL A 44 -8.17 -16.07 -26.03
CA VAL A 44 -8.21 -14.95 -25.07
C VAL A 44 -7.66 -15.37 -23.71
N LEU A 45 -8.04 -16.56 -23.24
CA LEU A 45 -7.53 -17.12 -21.98
C LEU A 45 -6.01 -17.31 -22.03
N ILE A 46 -5.48 -17.88 -23.13
CA ILE A 46 -4.04 -18.11 -23.30
C ILE A 46 -3.27 -16.78 -23.29
N ILE A 47 -3.73 -15.78 -24.05
CA ILE A 47 -3.10 -14.45 -24.09
C ILE A 47 -3.08 -13.82 -22.69
N LEU A 48 -4.18 -13.93 -21.95
CA LEU A 48 -4.27 -13.39 -20.60
C LEU A 48 -3.32 -14.11 -19.63
N ILE A 49 -3.20 -15.43 -19.72
CA ILE A 49 -2.25 -16.22 -18.92
C ILE A 49 -0.81 -15.78 -19.21
N VAL A 50 -0.45 -15.65 -20.49
CA VAL A 50 0.90 -15.20 -20.90
C VAL A 50 1.19 -13.80 -20.37
N TYR A 51 0.21 -12.88 -20.48
CA TYR A 51 0.34 -11.53 -19.94
C TYR A 51 0.59 -11.52 -18.43
N VAL A 52 -0.18 -12.29 -17.66
CA VAL A 52 0.01 -12.42 -16.20
C VAL A 52 1.36 -13.04 -15.88
N ALA A 53 1.80 -14.05 -16.63
CA ALA A 53 3.10 -14.68 -16.46
C ALA A 53 4.26 -13.68 -16.70
N VAL A 54 4.19 -12.86 -17.76
CA VAL A 54 5.19 -11.80 -18.02
C VAL A 54 5.19 -10.78 -16.88
N ALA A 55 4.03 -10.36 -16.40
CA ALA A 55 3.93 -9.45 -15.27
C ALA A 55 4.55 -10.04 -14.00
N LEU A 56 4.32 -11.33 -13.73
CA LEU A 56 4.87 -12.06 -12.60
C LEU A 56 6.40 -12.18 -12.68
N VAL A 57 6.93 -12.54 -13.85
CA VAL A 57 8.38 -12.59 -14.10
C VAL A 57 8.99 -11.20 -13.88
N GLY A 58 8.33 -10.14 -14.36
CA GLY A 58 8.72 -8.76 -14.10
C GLY A 58 8.80 -8.47 -12.59
N THR A 59 7.74 -8.76 -11.83
CA THR A 59 7.77 -8.58 -10.37
C THR A 59 8.91 -9.33 -9.71
N TYR A 60 9.14 -10.60 -10.09
CA TYR A 60 10.19 -11.40 -9.47
C TYR A 60 11.60 -10.90 -9.82
N ARG A 61 11.83 -10.55 -11.09
CA ARG A 61 13.10 -10.01 -11.59
C ARG A 61 13.47 -8.69 -10.93
N TYR A 62 12.50 -7.78 -10.79
CA TYR A 62 12.73 -6.47 -10.20
C TYR A 62 12.60 -6.46 -8.67
N SER A 63 12.05 -7.51 -8.04
CA SER A 63 11.95 -7.63 -6.57
C SER A 63 13.32 -7.61 -5.89
N GLY A 64 14.34 -8.25 -6.49
CA GLY A 64 15.70 -8.24 -5.95
C GLY A 64 16.39 -6.87 -6.00
N GLU A 65 16.14 -6.07 -7.05
CA GLU A 65 16.63 -4.69 -7.15
C GLU A 65 15.83 -3.73 -6.26
N PHE A 66 14.52 -3.96 -6.16
CA PHE A 66 13.63 -3.26 -5.24
C PHE A 66 14.09 -3.45 -3.80
N LEU A 67 14.34 -4.68 -3.32
CA LEU A 67 14.80 -4.96 -1.96
C LEU A 67 16.14 -4.28 -1.59
N LYS A 68 17.05 -4.13 -2.55
CA LYS A 68 18.33 -3.41 -2.34
C LYS A 68 18.13 -1.90 -2.24
N GLN A 69 17.23 -1.33 -3.04
CA GLN A 69 16.87 0.09 -2.95
C GLN A 69 15.93 0.38 -1.77
N ASP A 70 15.07 -0.56 -1.39
CA ASP A 70 14.15 -0.42 -0.27
C ASP A 70 14.92 -0.44 1.04
N LYS A 71 15.99 -1.24 1.20
CA LYS A 71 16.89 -1.06 2.36
C LYS A 71 17.52 0.35 2.46
N GLY A 72 17.73 1.02 1.33
CA GLY A 72 18.17 2.42 1.27
C GLY A 72 17.03 3.41 1.51
N ARG A 73 15.83 3.13 0.99
CA ARG A 73 14.62 3.95 1.18
C ARG A 73 14.01 3.77 2.55
N GLU A 74 13.88 2.57 3.10
CA GLU A 74 13.47 2.27 4.47
C GLU A 74 14.36 3.01 5.47
N LYS A 75 15.69 3.04 5.30
CA LYS A 75 16.55 3.92 6.13
C LYS A 75 16.24 5.42 6.01
N VAL A 76 15.83 5.88 4.84
CA VAL A 76 15.50 7.31 4.58
C VAL A 76 14.05 7.66 4.96
N VAL A 77 13.11 6.73 4.79
CA VAL A 77 11.68 6.85 5.09
C VAL A 77 11.46 6.65 6.58
N VAL A 78 12.18 5.75 7.26
CA VAL A 78 12.21 5.72 8.74
C VAL A 78 12.82 7.00 9.31
N SER A 79 13.80 7.61 8.65
CA SER A 79 14.35 8.92 9.07
C SER A 79 13.42 10.11 8.75
N ALA A 80 12.60 10.02 7.70
CA ALA A 80 11.65 11.06 7.29
C ALA A 80 10.30 10.96 8.02
N ASN A 81 9.67 9.78 8.08
CA ASN A 81 8.44 9.52 8.84
C ASN A 81 8.70 9.43 10.35
N GLY A 82 9.82 8.85 10.79
CA GLY A 82 10.16 8.82 12.22
C GLY A 82 10.34 10.21 12.84
N LYS A 83 10.66 11.25 12.05
CA LYS A 83 10.67 12.65 12.52
C LYS A 83 9.30 13.33 12.45
N ALA A 84 8.44 12.93 11.52
CA ALA A 84 7.09 13.47 11.38
C ALA A 84 6.16 12.89 12.46
N ASP A 85 6.19 11.59 12.67
CA ASP A 85 5.36 10.88 13.65
C ASP A 85 5.80 11.20 15.08
N PHE A 86 7.10 11.28 15.35
CA PHE A 86 7.60 11.65 16.68
C PHE A 86 7.31 13.12 17.06
N LYS A 87 7.17 14.03 16.07
CA LYS A 87 6.71 15.40 16.33
C LYS A 87 5.20 15.44 16.54
N ALA A 88 4.42 14.74 15.71
CA ALA A 88 2.96 14.68 15.83
C ALA A 88 2.53 14.06 17.17
N GLU A 89 3.16 12.97 17.57
CA GLU A 89 2.87 12.27 18.82
C GLU A 89 3.31 13.11 20.04
N LYS A 90 4.47 13.77 19.99
CA LYS A 90 4.87 14.75 21.02
C LYS A 90 3.93 15.94 21.12
N THR A 91 3.35 16.41 20.02
CA THR A 91 2.37 17.49 20.06
C THR A 91 1.05 17.03 20.67
N HIS A 92 0.61 15.81 20.38
CA HIS A 92 -0.60 15.23 20.99
C HIS A 92 -0.44 15.06 22.50
N LEU A 93 0.69 14.49 22.94
CA LEU A 93 1.06 14.34 24.36
C LEU A 93 1.15 15.68 25.12
N LYS A 94 1.61 16.76 24.46
CA LYS A 94 1.64 18.11 25.08
C LYS A 94 0.24 18.72 25.20
N LEU A 95 -0.66 18.47 24.25
CA LEU A 95 -2.03 18.98 24.28
C LEU A 95 -2.87 18.25 25.34
N GLU A 96 -2.74 16.93 25.46
CA GLU A 96 -3.42 16.15 26.50
C GLU A 96 -2.97 16.55 27.91
N LYS A 97 -1.66 16.71 28.15
CA LYS A 97 -1.16 17.20 29.44
C LYS A 97 -1.68 18.59 29.80
N LYS A 98 -1.89 19.48 28.80
CA LYS A 98 -2.49 20.80 29.03
C LYS A 98 -3.98 20.70 29.36
N ARG A 99 -4.73 19.82 28.68
CA ARG A 99 -6.16 19.57 28.96
C ARG A 99 -6.37 19.00 30.36
N LEU A 100 -5.55 18.02 30.77
CA LEU A 100 -5.62 17.44 32.12
C LEU A 100 -5.26 18.45 33.21
N LYS A 101 -4.25 19.30 33.00
CA LYS A 101 -3.92 20.40 33.93
C LYS A 101 -5.02 21.46 34.01
N ALA A 102 -5.71 21.74 32.91
CA ALA A 102 -6.84 22.67 32.90
C ALA A 102 -8.05 22.09 33.64
N ALA A 103 -8.41 20.83 33.37
CA ALA A 103 -9.49 20.12 34.07
C ALA A 103 -9.23 20.06 35.59
N TYR A 104 -8.03 19.66 36.01
CA TYR A 104 -7.67 19.62 37.43
C TYR A 104 -7.73 21.01 38.11
N LYS A 105 -7.33 22.08 37.39
CA LYS A 105 -7.41 23.45 37.93
C LYS A 105 -8.85 23.94 38.05
N ILE A 106 -9.75 23.48 37.18
CA ILE A 106 -11.19 23.77 37.25
C ILE A 106 -11.83 23.01 38.42
N GLU A 107 -11.54 21.71 38.56
CA GLU A 107 -12.04 20.90 39.68
C GLU A 107 -11.54 21.42 41.03
N LYS A 108 -10.25 21.79 41.14
CA LYS A 108 -9.70 22.37 42.38
C LYS A 108 -10.33 23.72 42.73
N LYS A 109 -10.78 24.49 41.74
CA LYS A 109 -11.52 25.75 41.97
C LYS A 109 -12.99 25.52 42.30
N ALA A 110 -13.61 24.47 41.75
CA ALA A 110 -14.98 24.07 42.06
C ALA A 110 -15.09 23.46 43.47
N GLY A 111 -14.12 22.64 43.88
CA GLY A 111 -14.07 22.04 45.22
C GLY A 111 -13.68 23.00 46.34
N LYS A 112 -13.15 24.20 46.02
CA LYS A 112 -12.81 25.24 47.01
C LYS A 112 -13.90 26.31 47.19
N LYS A 113 -15.01 26.19 46.44
CA LYS A 113 -16.20 27.05 46.50
C LYS A 113 -17.41 26.35 47.14
N LYS A 114 -17.24 25.13 47.66
CA LYS A 114 -18.17 24.50 48.58
C LYS A 114 -17.63 24.64 50.00
#